data_AF-A0A8X6LBD4-F1
#
_entry.id   AF-A0A8X6LBD4-F1
#
_cell.length_a   1.000
_cell.length_b   1.000
_cell.length_c   1.000
_cell.angle_alpha   90.00
_cell.angle_beta   90.00
_cell.angle_gamma   90.00
#
_symmetry.space_group_name_H-M   'P 1'
#
loop_
_entity.id
_entity.type
_entity.pdbx_description
1 polymer ?
#
loop_
_entity_poly.entity_id
_entity_poly.type
_entity_poly.pdbx_seq_one_letter_code
_entity_poly.pdbx_strand_id
1 'polypeptide(L)'
;MNSKRKYHFPRPFDIRKYSGDRTNYVNLPHVIAMVGLPARGKTYIAKKLTHYLNWIGIKTKVFNVGEYRRLATEAYKSHDFFRPENTAAMAIRK
;
A
#
# COMPACT_ATOMS: atom_id res chain seq x y z
N MET A 1 -48.53 -20.21 -12.20
CA MET A 1 -47.31 -20.78 -11.60
C MET A 1 -46.12 -20.56 -12.53
N ASN A 2 -45.21 -19.63 -12.18
CA ASN A 2 -43.75 -19.75 -12.27
C ASN A 2 -43.07 -18.37 -12.28
N SER A 3 -42.87 -17.87 -11.07
CA SER A 3 -42.03 -16.72 -10.76
C SER A 3 -40.55 -17.12 -10.88
N LYS A 4 -39.87 -16.64 -11.92
CA LYS A 4 -38.40 -16.73 -11.99
C LYS A 4 -37.81 -15.70 -11.04
N ARG A 5 -37.41 -16.16 -9.83
CA ARG A 5 -36.58 -15.39 -8.90
C ARG A 5 -35.26 -15.05 -9.58
N LYS A 6 -35.13 -13.82 -10.09
CA LYS A 6 -33.85 -13.26 -10.54
C LYS A 6 -33.01 -13.00 -9.30
N TYR A 7 -31.92 -13.73 -9.14
CA TYR A 7 -30.89 -13.38 -8.16
C TYR A 7 -30.33 -12.01 -8.53
N HIS A 8 -30.66 -10.98 -7.74
CA HIS A 8 -30.05 -9.67 -7.85
C HIS A 8 -28.65 -9.75 -7.22
N PHE A 9 -27.63 -9.96 -8.05
CA PHE A 9 -26.25 -9.75 -7.61
C PHE A 9 -26.10 -8.27 -7.21
N PRO A 10 -25.58 -7.95 -6.01
CA PRO A 10 -25.30 -6.57 -5.66
C PRO A 10 -24.36 -5.99 -6.72
N ARG A 11 -24.73 -4.85 -7.30
CA ARG A 11 -23.85 -4.14 -8.25
C ARG A 11 -22.51 -3.88 -7.55
N PRO A 12 -21.38 -3.95 -8.29
CA PRO A 12 -20.08 -3.58 -7.72
C PRO A 12 -20.21 -2.22 -7.03
N PHE A 13 -19.60 -2.09 -5.85
CA PHE A 13 -19.66 -0.89 -5.01
C PHE A 13 -19.31 0.35 -5.86
N ASP A 14 -20.32 1.13 -6.24
CA ASP A 14 -20.12 2.33 -7.06
C ASP A 14 -19.66 3.47 -6.16
N ILE A 15 -18.34 3.66 -6.07
CA ILE A 15 -17.67 4.72 -5.29
C ILE A 15 -18.20 6.11 -5.70
N ARG A 16 -18.66 6.28 -6.95
CA ARG A 16 -19.22 7.55 -7.43
C ARG A 16 -20.49 7.97 -6.72
N LYS A 17 -21.17 7.07 -6.01
CA LYS A 17 -22.43 7.36 -5.29
C LYS A 17 -22.22 8.06 -3.94
N TYR A 18 -21.00 8.09 -3.40
CA TYR A 18 -20.65 8.79 -2.16
C TYR A 18 -20.21 10.25 -2.37
N SER A 19 -20.51 10.80 -3.56
CA SER A 19 -20.05 12.10 -4.02
C SER A 19 -20.87 13.30 -3.48
N GLY A 20 -21.06 13.37 -2.16
CA GLY A 20 -21.51 14.59 -1.48
C GLY A 20 -20.33 15.24 -0.76
N ASP A 21 -19.86 16.38 -1.28
CA ASP A 21 -18.84 17.32 -0.72
C ASP A 21 -17.45 16.76 -0.32
N ARG A 22 -17.30 15.44 -0.20
CA ARG A 22 -16.03 14.73 0.10
C ARG A 22 -15.20 14.39 -1.15
N THR A 23 -15.70 14.75 -2.33
CA THR A 23 -15.16 14.34 -3.65
C THR A 23 -13.83 14.98 -4.00
N ASN A 24 -13.46 16.10 -3.39
CA ASN A 24 -12.22 16.79 -3.77
C ASN A 24 -10.96 16.08 -3.24
N TYR A 25 -11.04 15.36 -2.12
CA TYR A 25 -9.86 14.68 -1.57
C TYR A 25 -9.50 13.41 -2.33
N VAL A 26 -10.48 12.59 -2.69
CA VAL A 26 -10.27 11.27 -3.33
C VAL A 26 -9.70 11.39 -4.76
N ASN A 27 -9.85 12.55 -5.39
CA ASN A 27 -9.29 12.85 -6.71
C ASN A 27 -7.85 13.37 -6.66
N LEU A 28 -7.33 13.69 -5.47
CA LEU A 28 -5.94 14.07 -5.28
C LEU A 28 -5.08 12.82 -5.02
N PRO A 29 -3.84 12.76 -5.53
CA PRO A 29 -2.93 11.67 -5.19
C PRO A 29 -2.70 11.58 -3.67
N HIS A 30 -2.95 10.40 -3.10
CA HIS A 30 -2.76 10.14 -1.67
C HIS A 30 -1.50 9.32 -1.40
N VAL A 31 -0.80 9.62 -0.30
CA VAL A 31 0.35 8.87 0.18
C VAL A 31 0.01 8.23 1.53
N ILE A 32 0.14 6.91 1.63
CA ILE A 32 -0.07 6.15 2.87
C ILE A 32 1.30 5.70 3.38
N ALA A 33 1.81 6.37 4.42
CA ALA A 33 3.09 6.05 5.03
C ALA A 33 2.90 5.04 6.17
N MET A 34 3.57 3.88 6.07
CA MET A 34 3.53 2.86 7.11
C MET A 34 4.65 3.04 8.12
N VAL A 35 4.29 3.14 9.41
CA VAL A 35 5.25 3.35 10.51
C VAL A 35 5.29 2.15 11.46
N GLY A 36 6.41 2.00 12.18
CA GLY A 36 6.55 1.02 13.25
C GLY A 36 7.80 0.14 13.15
N LEU A 37 8.06 -0.62 14.21
CA LEU A 37 9.26 -1.45 14.37
C LEU A 37 9.38 -2.54 13.28
N PRO A 38 10.59 -3.03 12.98
CA PRO A 38 10.80 -4.18 12.10
C PRO A 38 9.92 -5.38 12.50
N ALA A 39 9.58 -6.22 11.51
CA ALA A 39 8.73 -7.41 11.68
C ALA A 39 7.27 -7.18 12.15
N ARG A 40 6.78 -5.94 12.25
CA ARG A 40 5.39 -5.63 12.65
C ARG A 40 4.34 -5.68 11.53
N GLY A 41 4.54 -6.53 10.51
CA GLY A 41 3.54 -6.72 9.46
C GLY A 41 3.28 -5.54 8.51
N LYS A 42 4.08 -4.47 8.55
CA LYS A 42 3.94 -3.30 7.67
C LYS A 42 3.83 -3.69 6.19
N THR A 43 4.82 -4.42 5.66
CA THR A 43 4.82 -4.87 4.26
C THR A 43 3.60 -5.73 3.92
N TYR A 44 3.12 -6.55 4.85
CA TYR A 44 1.93 -7.38 4.65
C TYR A 44 0.67 -6.54 4.51
N ILE A 45 0.46 -5.57 5.42
CA ILE A 45 -0.69 -4.68 5.37
C ILE A 45 -0.65 -3.80 4.12
N ALA A 46 0.51 -3.22 3.74
CA ALA A 46 0.65 -2.45 2.50
C ALA A 46 0.21 -3.25 1.27
N LYS A 47 0.68 -4.50 1.13
CA LYS A 47 0.32 -5.36 -0.01
C LYS A 47 -1.16 -5.68 -0.03
N LYS A 48 -1.75 -6.08 1.11
CA LYS A 48 -3.19 -6.34 1.21
C LYS A 48 -4.03 -5.11 0.88
N LEU A 49 -3.63 -3.94 1.39
CA LEU A 49 -4.32 -2.69 1.13
C LEU A 49 -4.29 -2.33 -0.35
N THR A 50 -3.13 -2.40 -1.00
CA THR A 50 -3.02 -2.16 -2.45
C THR A 50 -3.82 -3.15 -3.29
N HIS A 51 -3.84 -4.44 -2.93
CA HIS A 51 -4.70 -5.42 -3.62
C HIS A 51 -6.18 -5.05 -3.50
N TYR A 52 -6.63 -4.67 -2.29
CA TYR A 52 -8.02 -4.26 -2.07
C TYR A 52 -8.37 -2.98 -2.83
N LEU A 53 -7.52 -1.96 -2.76
CA LEU A 53 -7.74 -0.68 -3.45
C LEU A 53 -7.78 -0.86 -4.98
N ASN A 54 -6.88 -1.67 -5.53
CA ASN A 54 -6.92 -2.02 -6.96
C ASN A 54 -8.19 -2.85 -7.31
N TRP A 55 -8.64 -3.75 -6.43
CA TRP A 55 -9.86 -4.53 -6.65
C TRP A 55 -11.12 -3.67 -6.71
N ILE A 56 -11.23 -2.63 -5.89
CA ILE A 56 -12.35 -1.66 -5.94
C ILE A 56 -12.18 -0.59 -7.04
N GLY A 57 -11.12 -0.67 -7.85
CA GLY A 57 -10.90 0.20 -9.02
C GLY A 57 -10.05 1.45 -8.77
N ILE A 58 -9.42 1.59 -7.60
CA ILE A 58 -8.50 2.70 -7.30
C ILE A 58 -7.07 2.29 -7.66
N LYS A 59 -6.47 2.99 -8.61
CA LYS A 59 -5.08 2.76 -9.03
C LYS A 59 -4.13 3.04 -7.87
N THR A 60 -3.52 1.99 -7.31
CA THR A 60 -2.60 2.11 -6.18
C THR A 60 -1.34 1.26 -6.36
N LYS A 61 -0.22 1.75 -5.83
CA LYS A 61 1.09 1.10 -5.91
C LYS A 61 1.77 1.10 -4.55
N VAL A 62 2.43 -0.01 -4.21
CA VAL A 62 3.28 -0.12 -3.01
C VAL A 62 4.69 0.33 -3.35
N PHE A 63 5.28 1.15 -2.48
CA PHE A 63 6.70 1.49 -2.52
C PHE A 63 7.39 0.87 -1.30
N ASN A 64 8.20 -0.16 -1.51
CA ASN A 64 8.90 -0.85 -0.44
C ASN A 64 10.37 -0.41 -0.36
N VAL A 65 10.67 0.52 0.54
CA VAL A 65 12.03 1.08 0.74
C VAL A 65 13.09 -0.01 0.97
N GLY A 66 12.70 -1.13 1.62
CA GLY A 66 13.62 -2.24 1.85
C GLY A 66 14.07 -2.97 0.59
N GLU A 67 13.27 -2.94 -0.47
CA GLU A 67 13.59 -3.51 -1.79
C GLU A 67 14.52 -2.59 -2.58
N TYR A 68 14.23 -1.29 -2.61
CA TYR A 68 15.13 -0.28 -3.20
C TYR A 68 16.53 -0.33 -2.57
N ARG A 69 16.61 -0.44 -1.24
CA ARG A 69 17.89 -0.60 -0.56
C ARG A 69 18.63 -1.89 -0.95
N ARG A 70 17.92 -2.99 -1.17
CA ARG A 70 18.54 -4.26 -1.61
C ARG A 70 19.08 -4.18 -3.04
N LEU A 71 18.41 -3.42 -3.91
CA LEU A 71 18.89 -3.15 -5.26
C LEU A 71 20.07 -2.18 -5.27
N ALA A 72 20.12 -1.24 -4.33
CA ALA A 72 21.19 -0.24 -4.23
C ALA A 72 22.48 -0.78 -3.56
N THR A 73 22.42 -1.90 -2.84
CA THR A 73 23.59 -2.43 -2.10
C THR A 73 23.65 -3.96 -2.11
N GLU A 74 24.75 -4.53 -2.59
CA GLU A 74 25.09 -5.96 -2.35
C GLU A 74 25.61 -6.23 -0.92
N ALA A 75 25.92 -5.17 -0.17
CA ALA A 75 26.51 -5.19 1.17
C ALA A 75 25.53 -5.60 2.29
N TYR A 76 24.42 -6.26 1.95
CA TYR A 76 23.35 -6.64 2.87
C TYR A 76 23.70 -7.87 3.72
N LYS A 77 24.96 -7.98 4.19
CA LYS A 77 25.50 -9.17 4.85
C LYS A 77 25.55 -9.07 6.37
N SER A 78 25.48 -7.87 6.97
CA SER A 78 25.59 -7.71 8.43
C SER A 78 24.57 -6.73 9.03
N HIS A 79 24.16 -7.02 10.27
CA HIS A 79 23.43 -6.13 11.18
C HIS A 79 24.09 -4.75 11.38
N ASP A 80 25.40 -4.64 11.14
CA ASP A 80 26.15 -3.38 11.23
C ASP A 80 25.67 -2.31 10.26
N PHE A 81 24.98 -2.71 9.19
CA PHE A 81 24.32 -1.80 8.28
C PHE A 81 23.25 -0.95 9.01
N PHE A 82 22.69 -1.45 10.12
CA PHE A 82 21.62 -0.78 10.90
C PHE A 82 22.05 0.02 12.11
N ARG A 83 23.33 0.00 12.44
CA ARG A 83 23.89 0.81 13.51
C ARG A 83 23.78 2.31 13.17
N PRO A 84 23.27 3.15 14.08
CA PRO A 84 23.15 4.58 13.85
C PRO A 84 24.51 5.27 13.67
N GLU A 85 25.59 4.66 14.15
CA GLU A 85 26.96 5.16 14.01
C GLU A 85 27.53 4.99 12.58
N ASN A 86 26.88 4.19 11.72
CA ASN A 86 27.35 3.95 10.36
C ASN A 86 26.84 5.06 9.41
N THR A 87 27.61 6.14 9.30
CA THR A 87 27.28 7.32 8.46
C THR A 87 27.14 6.99 6.98
N ALA A 88 27.93 6.04 6.46
CA ALA A 88 27.84 5.56 5.08
C ALA A 88 26.54 4.80 4.82
N ALA A 89 26.13 3.91 5.72
CA ALA A 89 24.86 3.19 5.61
C ALA A 89 23.65 4.12 5.82
N MET A 90 23.78 5.16 6.65
CA MET A 90 22.77 6.20 6.83
C MET A 90 22.56 7.03 5.57
N ALA A 91 23.62 7.35 4.82
CA ALA A 91 23.52 8.04 3.53
C ALA A 91 22.75 7.22 2.49
N ILE A 92 22.93 5.90 2.47
CA ILE A 92 22.24 4.98 1.54
C ILE A 92 20.76 4.73 1.94
N ARG A 93 20.37 5.08 3.17
CA ARG A 93 18.99 4.95 3.66
C ARG A 93 18.12 6.18 3.41
N LYS A 94 18.70 7.29 2.96
CA LYS A 94 17.97 8.48 2.54
C LYS A 94 17.27 8.22 1.21
#